data_AF-A0A973PR51-F1
#
_entry.id   AF-A0A973PR51-F1
#
_cell.length_a   1.000
_cell.length_b   1.000
_cell.length_c   1.000
_cell.angle_alpha   90.00
_cell.angle_beta   90.00
_cell.angle_gamma   90.00
#
_symmetry.space_group_name_H-M   'P 1'
#
loop_
_entity.id
_entity.type
_entity.pdbx_description
1 polymer ?
#
loop_
_entity_poly.entity_id
_entity_poly.type
_entity_poly.pdbx_seq_one_letter_code
_entity_poly.pdbx_strand_id
1 'polypeptide(L)'
;MARATFALLASLLAVGGTFLLIDLDYLGLLIVLMMIMEMLVMAVFMIMYMMNPAGLMPMTMVHNNRGAAIISVAVFALLAAGIFLADWPARKGVPPKDPTHALGLAVMGPKMLVMMVIGVAILTTMIATVVLATRRGRYDA
;
A
#
# COMPACT_ATOMS: atom_id res chain seq x y z
N MET A 1 -0.86 -18.76 5.33
CA MET A 1 -0.19 -17.68 4.56
C MET A 1 -1.03 -17.27 3.36
N ALA A 2 -1.19 -18.09 2.32
CA ALA A 2 -1.96 -17.73 1.11
C ALA A 2 -3.37 -17.17 1.40
N ARG A 3 -4.12 -17.78 2.34
CA ARG A 3 -5.44 -17.27 2.76
C ARG A 3 -5.40 -15.83 3.30
N ALA A 4 -4.36 -15.46 4.03
CA ALA A 4 -4.19 -14.10 4.56
C ALA A 4 -3.85 -13.11 3.43
N THR A 5 -3.02 -13.53 2.47
CA THR A 5 -2.71 -12.75 1.26
C THR A 5 -3.98 -12.47 0.44
N PHE A 6 -4.84 -13.46 0.21
CA PHE A 6 -6.10 -13.23 -0.50
C PHE A 6 -7.11 -12.38 0.31
N ALA A 7 -7.16 -12.54 1.63
CA ALA A 7 -7.97 -11.67 2.48
C ALA A 7 -7.50 -10.22 2.46
N LEU A 8 -6.17 -10.01 2.42
CA LEU A 8 -5.57 -8.68 2.30
C LEU A 8 -5.84 -8.07 0.93
N LEU A 9 -5.74 -8.84 -0.15
CA LEU A 9 -6.14 -8.42 -1.51
C LEU A 9 -7.59 -7.93 -1.51
N ALA A 10 -8.51 -8.71 -0.94
CA ALA A 10 -9.93 -8.32 -0.86
C ALA A 10 -10.11 -7.00 -0.10
N SER A 11 -9.38 -6.80 1.00
CA SER A 11 -9.41 -5.53 1.74
C SER A 11 -8.90 -4.35 0.93
N LEU A 12 -7.83 -4.53 0.14
CA LEU A 12 -7.27 -3.47 -0.69
C LEU A 12 -8.19 -3.14 -1.89
N LEU A 13 -8.86 -4.15 -2.44
CA LEU A 13 -9.90 -3.95 -3.45
C LEU A 13 -11.10 -3.19 -2.90
N ALA A 14 -11.52 -3.49 -1.67
CA ALA A 14 -12.57 -2.74 -1.00
C ALA A 14 -12.17 -1.26 -0.84
N VAL A 15 -10.91 -0.98 -0.47
CA VAL A 15 -10.38 0.39 -0.43
C VAL A 15 -10.43 1.04 -1.81
N GLY A 16 -9.93 0.38 -2.87
CA GLY A 16 -10.05 0.90 -4.24
C GLY A 16 -11.50 1.20 -4.64
N GLY A 17 -12.44 0.35 -4.24
CA GLY A 17 -13.88 0.56 -4.41
C GLY A 17 -14.39 1.82 -3.72
N THR A 18 -13.91 2.15 -2.52
CA THR A 18 -14.31 3.40 -1.85
C THR A 18 -13.90 4.66 -2.61
N PHE A 19 -12.78 4.63 -3.35
CA PHE A 19 -12.36 5.74 -4.20
C PHE A 19 -13.26 5.90 -5.43
N LEU A 20 -13.70 4.78 -6.03
CA LEU A 20 -14.68 4.81 -7.12
C LEU A 20 -16.02 5.41 -6.66
N LEU A 21 -16.44 5.13 -5.41
CA LEU A 21 -17.67 5.70 -4.84
C LEU A 21 -17.62 7.21 -4.61
N ILE A 22 -16.43 7.83 -4.62
CA ILE A 22 -16.24 9.28 -4.40
C ILE A 22 -15.95 10.00 -5.73
N ASP A 23 -16.26 9.37 -6.88
CA ASP A 23 -16.01 9.88 -8.24
C ASP A 23 -14.52 10.09 -8.56
N LEU A 24 -13.61 9.34 -7.91
CA LEU A 24 -12.18 9.32 -8.23
C LEU A 24 -11.82 8.10 -9.09
N ASP A 25 -12.46 7.97 -10.25
CA ASP A 25 -12.39 6.78 -11.10
C ASP A 25 -10.95 6.39 -11.48
N TYR A 26 -10.16 7.35 -11.99
CA TYR A 26 -8.79 7.09 -12.40
C TYR A 26 -7.90 6.60 -11.24
N LEU A 27 -8.04 7.23 -10.08
CA LEU A 27 -7.22 6.91 -8.91
C LEU A 27 -7.66 5.60 -8.26
N GLY A 28 -8.97 5.35 -8.18
CA GLY A 28 -9.53 4.08 -7.72
C GLY A 28 -9.10 2.92 -8.61
N LEU A 29 -9.17 3.08 -9.94
CA LEU A 29 -8.71 2.07 -10.90
C LEU A 29 -7.20 1.83 -10.79
N LEU A 30 -6.38 2.89 -10.65
CA LEU A 30 -4.95 2.75 -10.45
C LEU A 30 -4.61 1.99 -9.17
N ILE A 31 -5.28 2.30 -8.06
CA ILE A 31 -5.11 1.58 -6.80
C ILE A 31 -5.42 0.10 -7.01
N VAL A 32 -6.57 -0.23 -7.60
CA VAL A 32 -6.95 -1.62 -7.88
C VAL A 32 -5.91 -2.32 -8.74
N LEU A 33 -5.49 -1.70 -9.84
CA LEU A 33 -4.51 -2.26 -10.76
C LEU A 33 -3.16 -2.53 -10.07
N MET A 34 -2.61 -1.52 -9.38
CA MET A 34 -1.31 -1.63 -8.73
C MET A 34 -1.33 -2.65 -7.59
N MET A 35 -2.39 -2.65 -6.77
CA MET A 35 -2.53 -3.58 -5.65
C MET A 35 -2.65 -5.04 -6.14
N ILE A 36 -3.43 -5.29 -7.20
CA ILE A 36 -3.51 -6.63 -7.80
C ILE A 36 -2.14 -7.08 -8.31
N MET A 37 -1.44 -6.23 -9.07
CA MET A 37 -0.14 -6.57 -9.65
C MET A 37 0.91 -6.84 -8.57
N GLU A 38 1.00 -5.98 -7.56
CA GLU A 38 1.95 -6.13 -6.46
C GLU A 38 1.71 -7.44 -5.69
N MET A 39 0.45 -7.69 -5.30
CA MET A 39 0.10 -8.88 -4.54
C MET A 39 0.26 -10.16 -5.35
N LEU A 40 -0.01 -10.14 -6.66
CA LEU A 40 0.18 -11.28 -7.54
C LEU A 40 1.66 -11.64 -7.65
N VAL A 41 2.52 -10.65 -7.89
CA VAL A 41 3.98 -10.84 -7.95
C VAL A 41 4.51 -11.40 -6.63
N MET A 42 4.10 -10.82 -5.50
CA MET A 42 4.50 -11.31 -4.18
C MET A 42 4.00 -12.73 -3.87
N ALA A 43 2.76 -13.05 -4.25
CA ALA A 43 2.21 -14.39 -4.07
C ALA A 43 2.98 -15.44 -4.87
N VAL A 44 3.34 -15.15 -6.12
CA VAL A 44 4.16 -16.03 -6.96
C VAL A 44 5.52 -16.27 -6.31
N PHE A 45 6.22 -15.22 -5.90
CA PHE A 45 7.53 -15.37 -5.24
C PHE A 45 7.44 -16.10 -3.90
N MET A 46 6.39 -15.85 -3.11
CA MET A 46 6.16 -16.58 -1.86
C MET A 46 6.00 -18.08 -2.12
N ILE A 47 5.22 -18.46 -3.13
CA ILE A 47 5.03 -19.87 -3.50
C ILE A 47 6.35 -20.49 -4.00
N MET A 48 7.10 -19.77 -4.84
CA MET A 48 8.38 -20.26 -5.37
C MET A 48 9.46 -20.45 -4.30
N TYR A 49 9.54 -19.55 -3.31
CA TYR A 49 10.61 -19.52 -2.32
C TYR A 49 10.21 -20.04 -0.93
N MET A 50 8.99 -20.55 -0.74
CA MET A 50 8.59 -21.15 0.54
C MET A 50 9.27 -22.50 0.77
N MET A 51 10.17 -22.53 1.76
CA MET A 51 10.89 -23.74 2.18
C MET A 51 10.01 -24.76 2.94
N ASN A 52 8.84 -24.35 3.46
CA ASN A 52 7.87 -25.21 4.13
C ASN A 52 6.41 -24.73 3.88
N PRO A 53 5.76 -25.17 2.79
CA PRO A 53 4.43 -24.69 2.38
C PRO A 53 3.30 -25.07 3.34
N ALA A 54 3.48 -26.12 4.16
CA ALA A 54 2.43 -26.72 4.98
C ALA A 54 2.44 -26.29 6.46
N GLY A 55 3.45 -25.56 6.92
CA GLY A 55 3.47 -25.01 8.29
C GLY A 55 3.36 -26.09 9.39
N LEU A 56 3.92 -27.28 9.15
CA LEU A 56 3.83 -28.45 10.05
C LEU A 56 4.59 -28.29 11.38
N MET A 57 5.14 -27.11 11.66
CA MET A 57 5.77 -26.77 12.92
C MET A 57 5.07 -25.54 13.50
N PRO A 58 4.31 -25.69 14.61
CA PRO A 58 3.64 -24.57 15.25
C PRO A 58 4.68 -23.67 15.91
N MET A 59 5.13 -22.63 15.20
CA MET A 59 5.85 -21.51 15.81
C MET A 59 4.84 -20.49 16.33
N THR A 60 4.38 -20.66 17.55
CA THR A 60 3.57 -19.65 18.24
C THR A 60 4.48 -18.62 18.92
N MET A 61 4.95 -17.62 18.17
CA MET A 61 5.56 -16.42 18.77
C MET A 61 4.46 -15.43 19.18
N VAL A 62 3.69 -15.77 20.22
CA VAL A 62 2.67 -14.88 20.80
C VAL A 62 3.16 -14.27 22.11
N HIS A 63 4.00 -13.23 22.01
CA HIS A 63 4.29 -12.40 23.18
C HIS A 63 3.15 -11.39 23.36
N ASN A 64 2.40 -11.53 24.47
CA ASN A 64 1.40 -10.57 24.96
C ASN A 64 0.33 -10.11 23.95
N ASN A 65 -0.44 -11.05 23.40
CA ASN A 65 -1.54 -10.75 22.48
C ASN A 65 -2.60 -9.80 23.11
N ARG A 66 -2.75 -9.84 24.44
CA ARG A 66 -3.65 -8.94 25.18
C ARG A 66 -3.15 -7.49 25.15
N GLY A 67 -1.85 -7.27 25.36
CA GLY A 67 -1.26 -5.93 25.26
C GLY A 67 -1.38 -5.35 23.86
N ALA A 68 -1.11 -6.14 22.82
CA ALA A 68 -1.28 -5.72 21.44
C ALA A 68 -2.74 -5.32 21.15
N ALA A 69 -3.71 -6.14 21.56
CA ALA A 69 -5.13 -5.85 21.37
C ALA A 69 -5.56 -4.56 22.09
N ILE A 70 -5.11 -4.35 23.33
CA ILE A 70 -5.41 -3.12 24.10
C ILE A 70 -4.86 -1.89 23.37
N ILE A 71 -3.62 -1.94 22.89
CA ILE A 71 -2.99 -0.83 22.17
C ILE A 71 -3.74 -0.55 20.86
N SER A 72 -4.08 -1.59 20.08
CA SER A 72 -4.84 -1.41 18.83
C SER A 72 -6.20 -0.75 19.07
N VAL A 73 -6.94 -1.19 20.08
CA VAL A 73 -8.25 -0.59 20.42
C VAL A 73 -8.08 0.82 20.95
N ALA A 74 -7.08 1.08 21.78
CA ALA A 74 -6.81 2.42 22.32
C ALA A 74 -6.45 3.42 21.21
N VAL A 75 -5.57 3.04 20.27
CA VAL A 75 -5.21 3.88 19.12
C VAL A 75 -6.42 4.11 18.22
N PHE A 76 -7.22 3.07 17.95
CA PHE A 76 -8.46 3.23 17.19
C PHE A 76 -9.43 4.21 17.84
N ALA A 77 -9.67 4.07 19.15
CA ALA A 77 -10.56 4.97 19.89
C ALA A 77 -10.05 6.41 19.90
N LEU A 78 -8.74 6.61 20.03
CA LEU A 78 -8.11 7.93 19.98
C LEU A 78 -8.30 8.59 18.61
N LEU A 79 -8.02 7.86 17.52
CA LEU A 79 -8.22 8.37 16.16
C LEU A 79 -9.70 8.65 15.87
N ALA A 80 -10.61 7.76 16.29
CA ALA A 80 -12.04 7.97 16.14
C ALA A 80 -12.53 9.20 16.91
N ALA A 81 -12.10 9.38 18.16
CA ALA A 81 -12.39 10.57 18.94
C ALA A 81 -11.86 11.83 18.24
N GLY A 82 -10.63 11.80 17.72
CA GLY A 82 -10.06 12.90 16.95
C GLY A 82 -10.91 13.30 15.73
N ILE A 83 -11.50 12.33 15.03
CA ILE A 83 -12.39 12.60 13.88
C ILE A 83 -13.68 13.30 14.33
N PHE A 84 -14.28 12.89 15.45
CA PHE A 84 -15.53 13.47 15.95
C PHE A 84 -15.35 14.80 16.67
N LEU A 85 -14.21 15.02 17.34
CA LEU A 85 -13.91 16.26 18.05
C LEU A 85 -13.34 17.34 17.13
N ALA A 86 -12.86 16.97 15.94
CA ALA A 86 -12.35 17.95 14.98
C ALA A 86 -13.50 18.72 14.32
N ASP A 87 -13.47 20.04 14.43
CA ASP A 87 -14.35 20.93 13.68
C ASP A 87 -13.92 20.98 12.21
N TRP A 88 -14.46 20.07 11.40
CA TRP A 88 -14.19 20.03 9.97
C TRP A 88 -14.80 21.25 9.27
N PRO A 89 -14.01 22.05 8.53
CA PRO A 89 -14.55 23.16 7.77
C PRO A 89 -15.52 22.65 6.70
N ALA A 90 -16.65 23.34 6.53
CA ALA A 90 -17.61 23.03 5.48
C ALA A 90 -16.93 22.99 4.10
N ARG A 91 -17.32 22.03 3.26
CA ARG A 91 -16.77 21.82 1.91
C ARG A 91 -16.82 23.13 1.12
N LYS A 92 -15.66 23.73 0.85
CA LYS A 92 -15.52 24.90 -0.01
C LYS A 92 -15.15 24.45 -1.42
N GLY A 93 -16.07 24.61 -2.37
CA GLY A 93 -15.83 24.36 -3.79
C GLY A 93 -16.79 23.35 -4.42
N VAL A 94 -16.90 23.43 -5.75
CA VAL A 94 -17.68 22.51 -6.59
C VAL A 94 -16.76 21.35 -7.01
N PRO A 95 -17.25 20.08 -7.04
CA PRO A 95 -16.48 18.98 -7.61
C PRO A 95 -15.95 19.34 -9.01
N PRO A 96 -14.65 19.13 -9.31
CA PRO A 96 -14.13 19.35 -10.65
C PRO A 96 -14.91 18.52 -11.67
N LYS A 97 -15.23 19.10 -12.83
CA LYS A 97 -15.93 18.39 -13.92
C LYS A 97 -15.14 17.20 -14.45
N ASP A 98 -13.82 17.26 -14.37
CA ASP A 98 -12.91 16.17 -14.71
C ASP A 98 -11.77 16.08 -13.67
N PRO A 99 -11.91 15.19 -12.67
CA PRO A 99 -10.88 14.95 -11.66
C PRO A 99 -9.55 14.46 -12.23
N THR A 100 -9.58 13.72 -13.36
CA THR A 100 -8.38 13.12 -13.98
C THR A 100 -7.54 14.19 -14.64
N HIS A 101 -8.17 15.08 -15.41
CA HIS A 101 -7.48 16.21 -16.03
C HIS A 101 -6.90 17.16 -14.98
N ALA A 102 -7.67 17.47 -13.94
CA ALA A 102 -7.20 18.30 -12.83
C ALA A 102 -6.00 17.67 -12.09
N LEU A 103 -6.01 16.34 -11.90
CA LEU A 103 -4.89 15.61 -11.33
C LEU A 103 -3.64 15.72 -12.22
N GLY A 104 -3.77 15.55 -13.53
CA GLY A 104 -2.66 15.71 -14.49
C GLY A 104 -2.02 17.10 -14.43
N LEU A 105 -2.84 18.15 -14.41
CA LEU A 105 -2.35 19.54 -14.25
C LEU A 105 -1.65 19.75 -12.90
N ALA A 106 -2.19 19.18 -11.82
CA ALA A 106 -1.58 19.28 -10.50
C ALA A 106 -0.22 18.56 -10.42
N VAL A 107 -0.10 17.40 -11.06
CA VAL A 107 1.13 16.60 -11.18
C VAL A 107 2.20 17.36 -11.97
N MET A 108 1.81 17.97 -13.10
CA MET A 108 2.75 18.68 -14.00
C MET A 108 3.12 20.09 -13.52
N GLY A 109 2.27 20.74 -12.72
CA GLY A 109 2.56 22.08 -12.19
C GLY A 109 3.06 22.02 -10.74
N PRO A 110 2.17 22.22 -9.74
CA PRO A 110 2.57 22.35 -8.34
C PRO A 110 3.35 21.16 -7.75
N LYS A 111 3.12 19.94 -8.25
CA LYS A 111 3.72 18.71 -7.71
C LYS A 111 4.86 18.16 -8.58
N MET A 112 5.34 18.92 -9.56
CA MET A 112 6.37 18.47 -10.50
C MET A 112 7.66 18.02 -9.80
N LEU A 113 8.10 18.78 -8.79
CA LEU A 113 9.29 18.42 -8.01
C LEU A 113 9.11 17.11 -7.25
N VAL A 114 7.94 16.89 -6.64
CA VAL A 114 7.63 15.64 -5.93
C VAL A 114 7.68 14.45 -6.89
N MET A 115 7.10 14.60 -8.09
CA MET A 115 7.10 13.54 -9.10
C MET A 115 8.50 13.22 -9.63
N MET A 116 9.35 14.23 -9.77
CA MET A 116 10.75 14.04 -10.15
C MET A 116 11.51 13.24 -9.08
N VAL A 117 11.31 13.58 -7.80
CA VAL A 117 11.92 12.85 -6.68
C VAL A 117 11.41 11.41 -6.60
N ILE A 118 10.11 11.19 -6.84
CA ILE A 118 9.55 9.83 -6.92
C ILE A 118 10.21 9.04 -8.05
N GLY A 119 10.41 9.65 -9.23
CA GLY A 119 11.10 9.00 -10.35
C GLY A 119 12.52 8.57 -9.99
N VAL A 120 13.29 9.44 -9.31
CA VAL A 120 14.64 9.10 -8.82
C VAL A 120 14.57 7.98 -7.78
N ALA A 121 13.62 8.04 -6.83
CA ALA A 121 13.45 6.99 -5.83
C ALA A 121 13.13 5.62 -6.46
N ILE A 122 12.28 5.57 -7.49
CA ILE A 122 11.98 4.34 -8.23
C ILE A 122 13.24 3.82 -8.93
N LEU A 123 14.02 4.69 -9.58
CA LEU A 123 15.27 4.28 -10.22
C LEU A 123 16.27 3.72 -9.19
N THR A 124 16.45 4.43 -8.07
CA THR A 124 17.36 3.99 -7.00
C THR A 124 16.92 2.65 -6.40
N THR A 125 15.63 2.46 -6.16
CA THR A 125 15.11 1.18 -5.63
C THR A 125 15.26 0.05 -6.64
N MET A 126 15.09 0.29 -7.94
CA MET A 126 15.37 -0.72 -8.97
C MET A 126 16.85 -1.13 -8.95
N ILE A 127 17.77 -0.17 -8.94
CA ILE A 127 19.22 -0.44 -8.88
C ILE A 127 19.57 -1.21 -7.60
N ALA A 128 19.11 -0.73 -6.45
CA ALA A 128 19.39 -1.37 -5.16
C ALA A 128 18.87 -2.81 -5.11
N THR A 129 17.66 -3.05 -5.63
CA THR A 129 17.05 -4.39 -5.66
C THR A 129 17.85 -5.34 -6.56
N VAL A 130 18.28 -4.89 -7.74
CA VAL A 130 19.11 -5.69 -8.65
C VAL A 130 20.45 -6.05 -8.01
N VAL A 131 21.13 -5.06 -7.43
CA VAL A 131 22.44 -5.28 -6.75
C VAL A 131 22.31 -6.28 -5.60
N LEU A 132 21.25 -6.17 -4.79
CA LEU A 132 20.99 -7.10 -3.69
C LEU A 132 20.61 -8.51 -4.17
N ALA A 133 19.93 -8.63 -5.30
CA ALA A 133 19.48 -9.91 -5.85
C ALA A 133 20.61 -10.69 -6.53
N THR A 134 21.63 -10.02 -7.07
CA THR A 134 22.78 -10.68 -7.71
C THR A 134 23.75 -11.25 -6.68
N ARG A 135 24.02 -12.56 -6.73
CA ARG A 135 25.04 -13.20 -5.89
C ARG A 135 26.45 -12.89 -6.41
N ARG A 136 27.16 -11.99 -5.71
CA ARG A 136 28.61 -11.72 -5.83
C ARG A 136 29.07 -11.07 -7.15
N GLY A 137 29.99 -10.12 -7.02
CA GLY A 137 30.60 -9.42 -8.15
C GLY A 137 31.73 -10.22 -8.77
N ARG A 138 32.19 -9.79 -9.96
CA ARG A 138 33.27 -10.44 -10.73
C ARG A 138 34.61 -10.62 -9.97
N TYR A 139 34.74 -10.06 -8.77
CA TYR A 139 35.96 -10.05 -7.97
C TYR A 139 35.82 -10.64 -6.56
N ASP A 140 34.70 -11.28 -6.23
CA ASP A 140 34.59 -11.98 -4.95
C ASP A 140 35.33 -13.33 -5.05
N ALA A 141 36.52 -13.37 -4.45
CA ALA A 141 37.28 -14.60 -4.20
C ALA A 141 36.54 -15.57 -3.25
#